data_AF-A0A966V079-F1
#
_entry.id   AF-A0A966V079-F1
#
_cell.length_a   1.000
_cell.length_b   1.000
_cell.length_c   1.000
_cell.angle_alpha   90.00
_cell.angle_beta   90.00
_cell.angle_gamma   90.00
#
_symmetry.space_group_name_H-M   'P 1'
#
loop_
_entity.id
_entity.type
_entity.pdbx_description
1 polymer ?
#
loop_
_entity_poly.entity_id
_entity_poly.type
_entity_poly.pdbx_seq_one_letter_code
_entity_poly.pdbx_strand_id
1 'polypeptide(L)'
;MPVSNRRRQLPPPLGEARPSQVLQLYGPGAMVDLPEHSVLIGGLDAWNTRGCEPIYEPRLQQLVRQTTGNPRIGLRTPPKEIDRLKNISGSIKALRFPEWCVVQKKIPDRVAFGISCRARLLVHYLSAGSGDFKDYRDEDGKHRLVPIRFVMACPHGHLSDIRWRDFCFRQFNCENTERLYLLEAGTGNDFTQIFVQSESGVTRKLADALIPESKALGFCQGATPWLGRRSRDSEPCMTNGERTVSRLLVRSATNAYFSETISVISLPEEAGSLAKRVTELKDELAGIEAEGDVSAALKFNPRLKNAFADVDPAELWRAIEAQRGGSGSEVSQPKDEELRLLIGSMDDVSSTAEDSLFEAVVLPTNNPQPWFSTAIKRVLLVKRLQEVQALVGFTRFTARTSSLGGLPI
;
A
#
# COMPACT_ATOMS: atom_id res chain seq x y z
N MET A 1 -28.57 19.19 36.40
CA MET A 1 -28.70 18.41 35.16
C MET A 1 -27.38 17.74 34.87
N PRO A 2 -27.28 16.41 34.74
CA PRO A 2 -26.01 15.77 34.47
C PRO A 2 -25.63 16.03 33.01
N VAL A 3 -24.39 16.50 32.80
CA VAL A 3 -23.80 16.76 31.49
C VAL A 3 -23.78 15.44 30.71
N SER A 4 -24.50 15.39 29.60
CA SER A 4 -24.55 14.20 28.75
C SER A 4 -23.15 13.96 28.15
N ASN A 5 -22.41 13.01 28.72
CA ASN A 5 -21.19 12.47 28.13
C ASN A 5 -21.56 11.59 26.92
N ARG A 6 -22.04 12.22 25.84
CA ARG A 6 -22.08 11.57 24.52
C ARG A 6 -20.64 11.41 24.07
N ARG A 7 -19.99 10.31 24.47
CA ARG A 7 -18.80 9.81 23.77
C ARG A 7 -19.16 9.78 22.29
N ARG A 8 -18.52 10.62 21.47
CA ARG A 8 -18.66 10.59 20.01
C ARG A 8 -18.27 9.17 19.59
N GLN A 9 -19.27 8.34 19.28
CA GLN A 9 -19.02 7.07 18.61
C GLN A 9 -18.32 7.40 17.30
N LEU A 10 -17.15 6.82 17.10
CA LEU A 10 -16.48 6.91 15.82
C LEU A 10 -17.43 6.33 14.76
N PRO A 11 -17.56 6.97 13.60
CA PRO A 11 -18.37 6.41 12.52
C PRO A 11 -17.88 4.99 12.20
N PRO A 12 -18.78 4.06 11.85
CA PRO A 12 -18.40 2.70 11.51
C PRO A 12 -17.37 2.71 10.37
N PRO A 13 -16.47 1.72 10.32
CA PRO A 13 -15.49 1.62 9.25
C PRO A 13 -16.19 1.54 7.90
N LEU A 14 -15.57 2.12 6.87
CA LEU A 14 -16.11 2.12 5.50
C LEU A 14 -16.06 0.72 4.86
N GLY A 15 -15.21 -0.16 5.38
CA GLY A 15 -15.03 -1.54 4.96
C GLY A 15 -14.02 -2.27 5.84
N GLU A 16 -13.87 -3.56 5.61
CA GLU A 16 -12.94 -4.45 6.32
C GLU A 16 -12.04 -5.14 5.30
N ALA A 17 -10.78 -5.42 5.68
CA ALA A 17 -9.81 -6.10 4.84
C ALA A 17 -9.01 -7.11 5.67
N ARG A 18 -8.70 -8.25 5.08
CA ARG A 18 -7.78 -9.22 5.71
C ARG A 18 -6.34 -8.68 5.65
N PRO A 19 -5.48 -8.97 6.64
CA PRO A 19 -4.09 -8.50 6.63
C PRO A 19 -3.33 -8.83 5.34
N SER A 20 -3.53 -10.02 4.77
CA SER A 20 -2.92 -10.40 3.49
C SER A 20 -3.38 -9.52 2.32
N GLN A 21 -4.64 -9.10 2.31
CA GLN A 21 -5.16 -8.17 1.29
C GLN A 21 -4.54 -6.79 1.44
N VAL A 22 -4.25 -6.33 2.66
CA VAL A 22 -3.56 -5.05 2.87
C VAL A 22 -2.14 -5.06 2.31
N LEU A 23 -1.44 -6.20 2.38
CA LEU A 23 -0.10 -6.33 1.82
C LEU A 23 -0.09 -6.44 0.29
N GLN A 24 -1.11 -7.09 -0.30
CA GLN A 24 -1.10 -7.43 -1.72
C GLN A 24 -1.94 -6.48 -2.60
N LEU A 25 -3.14 -6.11 -2.16
CA LEU A 25 -4.17 -5.47 -3.00
C LEU A 25 -4.58 -4.08 -2.50
N TYR A 26 -4.65 -3.90 -1.19
CA TYR A 26 -5.23 -2.73 -0.52
C TYR A 26 -4.19 -2.02 0.35
N GLY A 27 -2.93 -2.00 -0.11
CA GLY A 27 -1.85 -1.27 0.54
C GLY A 27 -1.91 0.23 0.24
N PRO A 28 -1.01 1.04 0.84
CA PRO A 28 -0.90 2.46 0.53
C PRO A 28 -0.86 2.74 -0.97
N GLY A 29 -1.63 3.72 -1.42
CA GLY A 29 -1.72 4.07 -2.84
C GLY A 29 -2.65 3.17 -3.68
N ALA A 30 -3.21 2.09 -3.12
CA ALA A 30 -4.19 1.28 -3.83
C ALA A 30 -5.52 2.03 -3.99
N MET A 31 -6.12 1.95 -5.18
CA MET A 31 -7.48 2.43 -5.42
C MET A 31 -8.46 1.30 -5.15
N VAL A 32 -9.46 1.55 -4.31
CA VAL A 32 -10.44 0.56 -3.85
C VAL A 32 -11.84 1.08 -4.13
N ASP A 33 -12.63 0.23 -4.76
CA ASP A 33 -14.04 0.51 -5.04
C ASP A 33 -14.93 -0.06 -3.95
N LEU A 34 -15.60 0.85 -3.26
CA LEU A 34 -16.64 0.56 -2.29
C LEU A 34 -18.01 0.77 -2.96
N PRO A 35 -19.10 0.17 -2.45
CA PRO A 35 -20.41 0.24 -3.10
C PRO A 35 -20.90 1.67 -3.41
N GLU A 36 -20.57 2.61 -2.52
CA GLU A 36 -21.05 3.99 -2.60
C GLU A 36 -19.97 5.01 -2.98
N HIS A 37 -18.70 4.62 -3.03
CA HIS A 37 -17.58 5.54 -3.17
C HIS A 37 -16.33 4.81 -3.63
N SER A 38 -15.41 5.58 -4.22
CA SER A 38 -14.08 5.09 -4.53
C SER A 38 -13.07 5.80 -3.66
N VAL A 39 -12.11 5.03 -3.17
CA VAL A 39 -11.13 5.51 -2.21
C VAL A 39 -9.72 5.15 -2.63
N LEU A 40 -8.77 5.93 -2.17
CA LEU A 40 -7.35 5.67 -2.23
C LEU A 40 -6.87 5.38 -0.82
N ILE A 41 -6.23 4.23 -0.62
CA ILE A 41 -5.66 3.87 0.67
C ILE A 41 -4.52 4.84 0.98
N GLY A 42 -4.58 5.47 2.15
CA GLY A 42 -3.63 6.49 2.59
C GLY A 42 -2.27 5.89 2.94
N GLY A 43 -1.26 6.75 2.95
CA GLY A 43 0.08 6.43 3.46
C GLY A 43 0.05 5.99 4.93
N LEU A 44 1.11 5.27 5.33
CA LEU A 44 1.27 4.75 6.69
C LEU A 44 1.20 5.86 7.76
N ASP A 45 1.63 7.08 7.44
CA ASP A 45 1.59 8.25 8.35
C ASP A 45 0.17 8.64 8.77
N ALA A 46 -0.83 8.26 7.98
CA ALA A 46 -2.22 8.56 8.25
C ALA A 46 -2.95 7.42 9.00
N TRP A 47 -2.30 6.27 9.20
CA TRP A 47 -2.92 5.11 9.82
C TRP A 47 -2.97 5.25 11.34
N ASN A 48 -4.05 4.77 11.94
CA ASN A 48 -4.14 4.61 13.38
C ASN A 48 -3.54 3.26 13.76
N THR A 49 -2.34 3.28 14.34
CA THR A 49 -1.50 2.10 14.61
C THR A 49 -1.92 1.28 15.85
N ARG A 50 -3.12 1.50 16.38
CA ARG A 50 -3.65 0.64 17.45
C ARG A 50 -3.80 -0.80 16.96
N GLY A 51 -3.36 -1.74 17.78
CA GLY A 51 -3.44 -3.18 17.47
C GLY A 51 -2.38 -3.64 16.47
N CYS A 52 -1.48 -2.75 16.05
CA CYS A 52 -0.28 -3.14 15.32
C CYS A 52 0.71 -3.78 16.29
N GLU A 53 1.03 -5.04 16.05
CA GLU A 53 2.02 -5.80 16.81
C GLU A 53 3.40 -5.65 16.16
N PRO A 54 4.47 -5.43 16.93
CA PRO A 54 5.83 -5.41 16.39
C PRO A 54 6.21 -6.80 15.87
N ILE A 55 6.93 -6.83 14.75
CA ILE A 55 7.47 -8.05 14.16
C ILE A 55 9.00 -8.01 14.26
N TYR A 56 9.57 -9.02 14.90
CA TYR A 56 11.01 -9.21 14.97
C TYR A 56 11.45 -10.18 13.87
N GLU A 57 12.17 -9.64 12.89
CA GLU A 57 12.86 -10.42 11.85
C GLU A 57 14.03 -9.56 11.34
N PRO A 58 15.24 -9.72 11.91
CA PRO A 58 16.36 -8.82 11.69
C PRO A 58 16.83 -8.83 10.22
N ARG A 59 16.79 -10.00 9.57
CA ARG A 59 17.20 -10.17 8.17
C ARG A 59 16.26 -9.43 7.22
N LEU A 60 14.95 -9.49 7.47
CA LEU A 60 13.98 -8.70 6.70
C LEU A 60 14.14 -7.20 6.95
N GLN A 61 14.35 -6.79 8.22
CA GLN A 61 14.61 -5.38 8.53
C GLN A 61 15.83 -4.85 7.77
N GLN A 62 16.90 -5.64 7.68
CA GLN A 62 18.09 -5.27 6.92
C GLN A 62 17.81 -5.14 5.42
N LEU A 63 17.09 -6.09 4.81
CA LEU A 63 16.69 -5.99 3.41
C LEU A 63 15.84 -4.75 3.15
N VAL A 64 14.86 -4.47 4.01
CA VAL A 64 14.00 -3.28 3.88
C VAL A 64 14.82 -1.99 4.02
N ARG A 65 15.78 -1.93 4.95
CA ARG A 65 16.71 -0.78 5.08
C ARG A 65 17.51 -0.55 3.80
N GLN A 66 18.02 -1.62 3.18
CA GLN A 66 18.76 -1.54 1.91
C GLN A 66 17.87 -1.07 0.76
N THR A 67 16.66 -1.60 0.64
CA THR A 67 15.73 -1.22 -0.44
C THR A 67 15.22 0.21 -0.30
N THR A 68 14.90 0.64 0.92
CA THR A 68 14.28 1.95 1.16
C THR A 68 15.29 3.07 1.41
N GLY A 69 16.55 2.73 1.73
CA GLY A 69 17.57 3.68 2.18
C GLY A 69 17.28 4.30 3.56
N ASN A 70 16.24 3.85 4.26
CA ASN A 70 15.87 4.37 5.57
C ASN A 70 16.58 3.57 6.68
N PRO A 71 17.40 4.20 7.54
CA PRO A 71 18.12 3.49 8.60
C PRO A 71 17.21 3.00 9.74
N ARG A 72 16.05 3.66 9.96
CA ARG A 72 15.15 3.41 11.08
C ARG A 72 13.87 2.71 10.64
N ILE A 73 13.98 1.40 10.41
CA ILE A 73 12.84 0.54 10.05
C ILE A 73 12.35 -0.25 11.27
N GLY A 74 11.03 -0.27 11.47
CA GLY A 74 10.36 -1.20 12.38
C GLY A 74 9.24 -1.92 11.64
N LEU A 75 9.22 -3.24 11.73
CA LEU A 75 8.17 -4.06 11.13
C LEU A 75 6.99 -4.17 12.08
N ARG A 76 5.77 -4.03 11.55
CA ARG A 76 4.53 -4.14 12.31
C ARG A 76 3.45 -4.84 11.50
N THR A 77 2.54 -5.52 12.18
CA THR A 77 1.31 -5.99 11.54
C THR A 77 0.40 -4.82 11.15
N PRO A 78 -0.46 -4.96 10.12
CA PRO A 78 -1.48 -3.96 9.81
C PRO A 78 -2.39 -3.67 11.03
N PRO A 79 -3.01 -2.48 11.11
CA PRO A 79 -3.90 -2.13 12.22
C PRO A 79 -5.02 -3.15 12.42
N LYS A 80 -5.25 -3.53 13.67
CA LYS A 80 -6.28 -4.50 14.06
C LYS A 80 -7.32 -3.87 14.99
N GLU A 81 -8.52 -4.44 14.98
CA GLU A 81 -9.51 -4.15 16.01
C GLU A 81 -9.06 -4.78 17.34
N ILE A 82 -8.96 -3.98 18.41
CA ILE A 82 -8.56 -4.46 19.75
C ILE A 82 -9.80 -4.80 20.57
N ASP A 83 -10.79 -3.89 20.60
CA ASP A 83 -12.02 -4.06 21.38
C ASP A 83 -13.18 -3.34 20.69
N ARG A 84 -14.03 -4.14 20.03
CA ARG A 84 -15.23 -3.67 19.32
C ARG A 84 -16.26 -3.03 20.24
N LEU A 85 -16.36 -3.51 21.49
CA LEU A 85 -17.33 -3.00 22.47
C LEU A 85 -16.91 -1.63 23.02
N LYS A 86 -15.60 -1.37 23.08
CA LYS A 86 -15.05 -0.09 23.54
C LYS A 86 -14.72 0.89 22.41
N ASN A 87 -14.97 0.53 21.15
CA ASN A 87 -14.56 1.29 19.95
C ASN A 87 -13.05 1.62 19.96
N ILE A 88 -12.22 0.69 20.46
CA ILE A 88 -10.77 0.81 20.43
C ILE A 88 -10.28 -0.05 19.27
N SER A 89 -10.12 0.59 18.11
CA SER A 89 -9.68 -0.08 16.89
C SER A 89 -8.55 0.69 16.25
N GLY A 90 -7.58 -0.04 15.72
CA GLY A 90 -6.73 0.47 14.64
C GLY A 90 -7.57 0.74 13.40
N SER A 91 -7.09 1.64 12.54
CA SER A 91 -7.78 1.92 11.29
C SER A 91 -6.83 2.34 10.19
N ILE A 92 -7.14 1.88 8.99
CA ILE A 92 -6.47 2.29 7.76
C ILE A 92 -7.20 3.52 7.24
N LYS A 93 -6.48 4.63 7.11
CA LYS A 93 -7.06 5.85 6.55
C LYS A 93 -7.22 5.67 5.05
N ALA A 94 -8.39 6.01 4.53
CA ALA A 94 -8.64 6.12 3.11
C ALA A 94 -9.07 7.55 2.75
N LEU A 95 -8.71 7.98 1.55
CA LEU A 95 -8.99 9.29 0.99
C LEU A 95 -9.94 9.13 -0.19
N ARG A 96 -10.83 10.08 -0.43
CA ARG A 96 -11.65 10.05 -1.65
C ARG A 96 -10.77 10.26 -2.86
N PHE A 97 -10.88 9.37 -3.84
CA PHE A 97 -10.23 9.51 -5.13
C PHE A 97 -10.95 8.59 -6.15
N PRO A 98 -11.12 8.99 -7.42
CA PRO A 98 -10.81 10.30 -7.99
C PRO A 98 -11.68 11.43 -7.44
N GLU A 99 -11.26 12.67 -7.70
CA GLU A 99 -12.01 13.85 -7.30
C GLU A 99 -13.07 14.25 -8.34
N TRP A 100 -12.90 13.81 -9.59
CA TRP A 100 -13.89 14.00 -10.64
C TRP A 100 -14.95 12.90 -10.66
N CYS A 101 -16.18 13.30 -10.96
CA CYS A 101 -17.36 12.45 -10.89
C CYS A 101 -18.29 12.74 -12.08
N VAL A 102 -19.08 11.74 -12.45
CA VAL A 102 -20.23 11.92 -13.34
C VAL A 102 -21.52 11.95 -12.52
N VAL A 103 -22.40 12.89 -12.84
CA VAL A 103 -23.70 13.04 -12.17
C VAL A 103 -24.67 11.98 -12.70
N GLN A 104 -25.40 11.29 -11.82
CA GLN A 104 -26.52 10.41 -12.18
C GLN A 104 -27.81 11.22 -12.39
N LYS A 105 -27.77 12.11 -13.38
CA LYS A 105 -28.92 12.89 -13.84
C LYS A 105 -29.22 12.53 -15.29
N LYS A 106 -30.49 12.39 -15.64
CA LYS A 106 -30.90 12.25 -17.04
C LYS A 106 -30.79 13.63 -17.70
N ILE A 107 -29.87 13.76 -18.66
CA ILE A 107 -29.72 14.94 -19.50
C ILE A 107 -29.91 14.54 -20.96
N PRO A 108 -30.25 15.47 -21.86
CA PRO A 108 -30.37 15.16 -23.29
C PRO A 108 -29.09 14.54 -23.84
N ASP A 109 -29.26 13.56 -24.73
CA ASP A 109 -28.14 12.98 -25.48
C ASP A 109 -27.43 14.07 -26.28
N ARG A 110 -26.13 13.89 -26.48
CA ARG A 110 -25.28 14.81 -27.23
C ARG A 110 -24.63 14.07 -28.38
N VAL A 111 -24.37 14.79 -29.46
CA VAL A 111 -23.72 14.22 -30.65
C VAL A 111 -22.21 14.43 -30.56
N ALA A 112 -21.44 13.37 -30.76
CA ALA A 112 -20.00 13.42 -30.93
C ALA A 112 -19.63 12.71 -32.24
N PHE A 113 -18.93 13.40 -33.14
CA PHE A 113 -18.50 12.85 -34.43
C PHE A 113 -19.64 12.18 -35.23
N GLY A 114 -20.84 12.77 -35.22
CA GLY A 114 -22.01 12.25 -35.92
C GLY A 114 -22.75 11.10 -35.21
N ILE A 115 -22.34 10.74 -34.00
CA ILE A 115 -22.92 9.63 -33.22
C ILE A 115 -23.69 10.18 -32.02
N SER A 116 -24.93 9.73 -31.82
CA SER A 116 -25.71 10.05 -30.62
C SER A 116 -25.12 9.33 -29.41
N CYS A 117 -24.78 10.08 -28.36
CA CYS A 117 -24.12 9.58 -27.17
C CYS A 117 -24.95 9.90 -25.93
N ARG A 118 -24.97 8.94 -24.99
CA ARG A 118 -25.47 9.22 -23.64
C ARG A 118 -24.55 10.26 -23.00
N ALA A 119 -25.09 11.40 -22.63
CA ALA A 119 -24.34 12.45 -21.95
C ALA A 119 -24.49 12.34 -20.44
N ARG A 120 -23.38 12.57 -19.71
CA ARG A 120 -23.39 12.73 -18.25
C ARG A 120 -22.54 13.93 -17.87
N LEU A 121 -23.08 14.80 -17.01
CA LEU A 121 -22.34 15.96 -16.53
C LEU A 121 -21.10 15.52 -15.75
N LEU A 122 -19.94 16.03 -16.13
CA LEU A 122 -18.64 15.76 -15.52
C LEU A 122 -18.26 16.92 -14.60
N VAL A 123 -18.16 16.64 -13.30
CA VAL A 123 -17.95 17.65 -12.26
C VAL A 123 -16.87 17.23 -11.28
N HIS A 124 -16.19 18.22 -10.72
CA HIS A 124 -15.36 18.03 -9.55
C HIS A 124 -16.25 17.97 -8.29
N TYR A 125 -15.99 17.06 -7.35
CA TYR A 125 -16.91 16.86 -6.22
C TYR A 125 -17.07 18.11 -5.31
N LEU A 126 -16.05 18.98 -5.23
CA LEU A 126 -16.18 20.24 -4.48
C LEU A 126 -17.16 21.22 -5.11
N SER A 127 -17.42 21.11 -6.41
CA SER A 127 -18.38 21.94 -7.14
C SER A 127 -19.82 21.45 -6.99
N ALA A 128 -20.07 20.41 -6.20
CA ALA A 128 -21.36 19.73 -6.10
C ALA A 128 -22.40 20.45 -5.21
N GLY A 129 -22.02 21.54 -4.53
CA GLY A 129 -22.94 22.48 -3.85
C GLY A 129 -23.71 21.95 -2.64
N SER A 130 -23.63 20.65 -2.34
CA SER A 130 -24.44 19.99 -1.30
C SER A 130 -23.76 19.91 0.07
N GLY A 131 -22.45 20.18 0.14
CA GLY A 131 -21.62 19.86 1.32
C GLY A 131 -21.45 18.36 1.58
N ASP A 132 -22.12 17.51 0.79
CA ASP A 132 -22.09 16.06 0.87
C ASP A 132 -21.29 15.50 -0.30
N PHE A 133 -20.30 14.66 -0.01
CA PHE A 133 -19.42 14.08 -1.01
C PHE A 133 -20.13 13.07 -1.92
N LYS A 134 -21.37 12.68 -1.61
CA LYS A 134 -22.15 11.70 -2.37
C LYS A 134 -23.03 12.32 -3.45
N ASP A 135 -23.33 13.60 -3.35
CA ASP A 135 -24.47 14.17 -4.06
C ASP A 135 -24.17 15.52 -4.68
N TYR A 136 -24.69 15.70 -5.88
CA TYR A 136 -24.72 16.92 -6.65
C TYR A 136 -26.09 17.58 -6.50
N ARG A 137 -26.11 18.89 -6.25
CA ARG A 137 -27.36 19.66 -6.16
C ARG A 137 -27.44 20.67 -7.30
N ASP A 138 -28.58 20.68 -7.97
CA ASP A 138 -28.98 21.72 -8.92
C ASP A 138 -30.46 22.08 -8.73
N GLU A 139 -31.02 22.85 -9.66
CA GLU A 139 -32.42 23.30 -9.66
C GLU A 139 -33.43 22.14 -9.68
N ASP A 140 -33.05 21.00 -10.27
CA ASP A 140 -33.90 19.80 -10.35
C ASP A 140 -33.78 18.92 -9.09
N GLY A 141 -32.99 19.34 -8.11
CA GLY A 141 -32.83 18.68 -6.82
C GLY A 141 -31.49 17.98 -6.65
N LYS A 142 -31.52 16.82 -6.00
CA LYS A 142 -30.34 16.09 -5.50
C LYS A 142 -30.07 14.85 -6.35
N HIS A 143 -28.86 14.74 -6.89
CA HIS A 143 -28.44 13.66 -7.80
C HIS A 143 -27.19 12.97 -7.29
N ARG A 144 -27.10 11.63 -7.44
CA ARG A 144 -25.93 10.87 -6.98
C ARG A 144 -24.69 11.15 -7.83
N LEU A 145 -23.55 11.30 -7.18
CA LEU A 145 -22.23 11.36 -7.81
C LEU A 145 -21.63 9.96 -7.94
N VAL A 146 -21.13 9.63 -9.12
CA VAL A 146 -20.34 8.42 -9.36
C VAL A 146 -18.91 8.82 -9.73
N PRO A 147 -17.87 8.39 -8.98
CA PRO A 147 -16.50 8.69 -9.31
C PRO A 147 -16.16 8.23 -10.74
N ILE A 148 -15.39 9.05 -11.47
CA ILE A 148 -15.01 8.71 -12.83
C ILE A 148 -14.10 7.47 -12.85
N ARG A 149 -14.16 6.71 -13.94
CA ARG A 149 -13.41 5.45 -14.10
C ARG A 149 -11.95 5.67 -14.54
N PHE A 150 -11.65 6.89 -15.00
CA PHE A 150 -10.43 7.23 -15.72
C PHE A 150 -9.62 8.24 -14.93
N VAL A 151 -8.36 7.90 -14.70
CA VAL A 151 -7.37 8.73 -14.01
C VAL A 151 -6.09 8.74 -14.84
N MET A 152 -5.11 9.53 -14.45
CA MET A 152 -3.79 9.50 -15.06
C MET A 152 -2.74 9.11 -14.04
N ALA A 153 -1.75 8.34 -14.48
CA ALA A 153 -0.67 7.87 -13.63
C ALA A 153 0.64 7.80 -14.40
N CYS A 154 1.76 7.56 -13.70
CA CYS A 154 3.04 7.24 -14.31
C CYS A 154 3.53 5.84 -13.89
N PRO A 155 4.52 5.25 -14.58
CA PRO A 155 5.12 3.96 -14.19
C PRO A 155 5.76 3.95 -12.79
N HIS A 156 6.17 5.13 -12.28
CA HIS A 156 6.78 5.30 -10.96
C HIS A 156 5.76 5.43 -9.81
N GLY A 157 4.47 5.21 -10.06
CA GLY A 157 3.44 5.13 -9.02
C GLY A 157 2.62 6.40 -8.78
N HIS A 158 3.07 7.57 -9.27
CA HIS A 158 2.31 8.83 -9.17
C HIS A 158 0.94 8.72 -9.80
N LEU A 159 -0.02 9.41 -9.20
CA LEU A 159 -1.44 9.28 -9.52
C LEU A 159 -2.13 10.65 -9.43
N SER A 160 -2.95 11.00 -10.42
CA SER A 160 -3.80 12.18 -10.36
C SER A 160 -5.07 12.00 -11.18
N ASP A 161 -6.08 12.82 -10.91
CA ASP A 161 -7.18 13.00 -11.85
C ASP A 161 -6.65 13.47 -13.22
N ILE A 162 -7.38 13.12 -14.28
CA ILE A 162 -7.15 13.73 -15.59
C ILE A 162 -7.51 15.22 -15.47
N ARG A 163 -6.65 16.08 -16.00
CA ARG A 163 -6.97 17.51 -16.16
C ARG A 163 -7.99 17.65 -17.29
N TRP A 164 -9.26 17.35 -16.99
CA TRP A 164 -10.32 17.17 -17.99
C TRP A 164 -10.52 18.39 -18.90
N ARG A 165 -10.35 19.60 -18.36
CA ARG A 165 -10.39 20.85 -19.14
C ARG A 165 -9.23 20.90 -20.13
N ASP A 166 -8.01 20.77 -19.62
CA ASP A 166 -6.81 20.74 -20.47
C ASP A 166 -6.91 19.68 -21.56
N PHE A 167 -7.42 18.50 -21.19
CA PHE A 167 -7.63 17.40 -22.11
C PHE A 167 -8.65 17.76 -23.19
N CYS A 168 -9.84 18.22 -22.82
CA CYS A 168 -10.93 18.55 -23.76
C CYS A 168 -10.52 19.61 -24.78
N PHE A 169 -9.91 20.71 -24.31
CA PHE A 169 -9.53 21.84 -25.15
C PHE A 169 -8.15 21.72 -25.80
N ARG A 170 -7.42 20.61 -25.55
CA ARG A 170 -6.05 20.38 -26.07
C ARG A 170 -5.08 21.51 -25.68
N GLN A 171 -5.27 22.07 -24.49
CA GLN A 171 -4.52 23.23 -24.01
C GLN A 171 -4.13 23.01 -22.55
N PHE A 172 -2.84 22.97 -22.21
CA PHE A 172 -2.43 22.89 -20.81
C PHE A 172 -2.71 24.20 -20.08
N ASN A 173 -3.16 24.10 -18.82
CA ASN A 173 -3.61 25.25 -18.02
C ASN A 173 -4.78 25.98 -18.69
N CYS A 174 -5.76 25.22 -19.18
CA CYS A 174 -6.92 25.80 -19.84
C CYS A 174 -7.77 26.59 -18.83
N GLU A 175 -8.02 27.87 -19.11
CA GLU A 175 -8.85 28.76 -18.28
C GLU A 175 -10.35 28.64 -18.58
N ASN A 176 -10.74 27.84 -19.57
CA ASN A 176 -12.14 27.66 -19.93
C ASN A 176 -12.94 27.00 -18.80
N THR A 177 -14.01 27.65 -18.34
CA THR A 177 -14.84 27.23 -17.21
C THR A 177 -16.12 26.51 -17.59
N GLU A 178 -16.33 26.23 -18.89
CA GLU A 178 -17.54 25.58 -19.40
C GLU A 178 -17.83 24.26 -18.68
N ARG A 179 -19.12 23.89 -18.65
CA ARG A 179 -19.50 22.56 -18.20
C ARG A 179 -18.91 21.51 -19.15
N LEU A 180 -18.42 20.43 -18.58
CA LEU A 180 -17.93 19.29 -19.33
C LEU A 180 -18.92 18.14 -19.21
N TYR A 181 -18.95 17.32 -20.25
CA TYR A 181 -19.79 16.16 -20.37
C TYR A 181 -18.92 14.97 -20.73
N LEU A 182 -19.11 13.86 -20.01
CA LEU A 182 -18.64 12.56 -20.44
C LEU A 182 -19.71 11.96 -21.35
N LEU A 183 -19.33 11.61 -22.58
CA LEU A 183 -20.21 11.04 -23.58
C LEU A 183 -19.84 9.58 -23.83
N GLU A 184 -20.84 8.70 -23.86
CA GLU A 184 -20.68 7.27 -24.10
C GLU A 184 -21.58 6.83 -25.26
N ALA A 185 -20.98 6.37 -26.37
CA ALA A 185 -21.67 5.97 -27.60
C ALA A 185 -22.08 4.47 -27.66
N GLY A 186 -22.08 3.78 -26.52
CA GLY A 186 -22.45 2.36 -26.41
C GLY A 186 -22.45 1.85 -24.97
N THR A 187 -22.57 0.55 -24.79
CA THR A 187 -22.64 -0.12 -23.47
C THR A 187 -21.28 -0.58 -22.94
N GLY A 188 -20.17 -0.23 -23.60
CA GLY A 188 -18.85 -0.86 -23.38
C GLY A 188 -17.76 0.00 -22.72
N ASN A 189 -16.61 -0.63 -22.49
CA ASN A 189 -15.35 -0.02 -22.01
C ASN A 189 -14.42 0.39 -23.17
N ASP A 190 -14.94 0.52 -24.38
CA ASP A 190 -14.14 0.92 -25.53
C ASP A 190 -13.83 2.43 -25.48
N PHE A 191 -12.56 2.78 -25.30
CA PHE A 191 -12.12 4.16 -25.23
C PHE A 191 -12.40 4.96 -26.51
N THR A 192 -12.60 4.30 -27.66
CA THR A 192 -12.94 4.96 -28.92
C THR A 192 -14.38 5.47 -28.96
N GLN A 193 -15.23 4.93 -28.07
CA GLN A 193 -16.65 5.26 -27.90
C GLN A 193 -16.89 6.20 -26.70
N ILE A 194 -15.82 6.70 -26.09
CA ILE A 194 -15.87 7.61 -24.94
C ILE A 194 -15.29 8.96 -25.35
N PHE A 195 -16.06 10.01 -25.10
CA PHE A 195 -15.69 11.38 -25.45
C PHE A 195 -15.83 12.30 -24.25
N VAL A 196 -15.03 13.37 -24.27
CA VAL A 196 -15.22 14.53 -23.40
C VAL A 196 -15.66 15.67 -24.29
N GLN A 197 -16.76 16.32 -23.93
CA GLN A 197 -17.32 17.43 -24.68
C GLN A 197 -17.61 18.62 -23.77
N SER A 198 -17.30 19.83 -24.21
CA SER A 198 -17.66 21.06 -23.53
C SER A 198 -19.11 21.46 -23.80
N GLU A 199 -19.62 22.45 -23.06
CA GLU A 199 -20.95 23.02 -23.32
C GLU A 199 -21.07 23.54 -24.76
N SER A 200 -20.03 24.22 -25.27
CA SER A 200 -19.95 24.79 -26.63
C SER A 200 -19.74 23.74 -27.74
N GLY A 201 -19.56 22.46 -27.40
CA GLY A 201 -19.42 21.37 -28.37
C GLY A 201 -17.98 21.00 -28.72
N VAL A 202 -16.96 21.64 -28.12
CA VAL A 202 -15.56 21.21 -28.29
C VAL A 202 -15.43 19.79 -27.78
N THR A 203 -15.01 18.87 -28.65
CA THR A 203 -15.04 17.43 -28.37
C THR A 203 -13.66 16.79 -28.55
N ARG A 204 -13.31 15.87 -27.66
CA ARG A 204 -12.11 15.04 -27.76
C ARG A 204 -12.40 13.58 -27.40
N LYS A 205 -11.78 12.65 -28.14
CA LYS A 205 -11.85 11.20 -27.88
C LYS A 205 -10.95 10.84 -26.71
N LEU A 206 -11.43 9.99 -25.80
CA LEU A 206 -10.60 9.50 -24.71
C LEU A 206 -9.44 8.62 -25.22
N ALA A 207 -9.65 7.90 -26.33
CA ALA A 207 -8.61 7.12 -27.00
C ALA A 207 -7.35 7.93 -27.37
N ASP A 208 -7.44 9.25 -27.56
CA ASP A 208 -6.26 10.11 -27.79
C ASP A 208 -5.27 10.02 -26.61
N ALA A 209 -5.74 9.74 -25.40
CA ALA A 209 -4.91 9.60 -24.21
C ALA A 209 -4.09 8.29 -24.16
N LEU A 210 -4.41 7.33 -25.04
CA LEU A 210 -3.66 6.08 -25.16
C LEU A 210 -2.42 6.21 -26.04
N ILE A 211 -2.33 7.25 -26.88
CA ILE A 211 -1.24 7.49 -27.82
C ILE A 211 -0.12 8.24 -27.09
N PRO A 212 0.98 7.59 -26.66
CA PRO A 212 1.99 8.21 -25.80
C PRO A 212 2.66 9.44 -26.44
N GLU A 213 2.85 9.41 -27.76
CA GLU A 213 3.51 10.45 -28.55
C GLU A 213 2.71 11.76 -28.55
N SER A 214 1.38 11.66 -28.42
CA SER A 214 0.49 12.82 -28.37
C SER A 214 0.64 13.64 -27.10
N LYS A 215 1.23 13.05 -26.04
CA LYS A 215 1.34 13.63 -24.70
C LYS A 215 0.02 14.26 -24.23
N ALA A 216 -1.12 13.66 -24.59
CA ALA A 216 -2.44 14.25 -24.38
C ALA A 216 -2.77 14.57 -22.91
N LEU A 217 -2.18 13.83 -21.96
CA LEU A 217 -2.33 14.02 -20.52
C LEU A 217 -1.20 14.90 -19.93
N GLY A 218 -0.18 15.20 -20.72
CA GLY A 218 1.01 15.94 -20.34
C GLY A 218 2.02 15.11 -19.55
N PHE A 219 2.91 15.82 -18.85
CA PHE A 219 3.95 15.23 -18.02
C PHE A 219 3.47 14.99 -16.59
N CYS A 220 4.05 13.97 -15.96
CA CYS A 220 3.86 13.69 -14.55
C CYS A 220 4.25 14.89 -13.69
N GLN A 221 3.41 15.18 -12.69
CA GLN A 221 3.58 16.28 -11.73
C GLN A 221 4.02 15.79 -10.35
N GLY A 222 4.42 14.52 -10.23
CA GLY A 222 4.86 13.93 -8.96
C GLY A 222 3.74 13.76 -7.93
N ALA A 223 2.47 13.78 -8.34
CA ALA A 223 1.34 13.77 -7.40
C ALA A 223 1.27 12.46 -6.59
N THR A 224 1.19 12.59 -5.26
CA THR A 224 1.12 11.50 -4.28
C THR A 224 -0.15 11.61 -3.42
N PRO A 225 -1.37 11.55 -4.02
CA PRO A 225 -2.61 11.86 -3.32
C PRO A 225 -2.88 10.98 -2.09
N TRP A 226 -2.26 9.80 -1.98
CA TRP A 226 -2.37 8.92 -0.81
C TRP A 226 -1.65 9.47 0.43
N LEU A 227 -0.64 10.34 0.25
CA LEU A 227 0.03 11.06 1.34
C LEU A 227 -0.69 12.37 1.70
N GLY A 228 -1.70 12.75 0.93
CA GLY A 228 -2.52 13.94 1.15
C GLY A 228 -2.96 14.58 -0.16
N ARG A 229 -4.10 15.27 -0.12
CA ARG A 229 -4.80 15.83 -1.30
C ARG A 229 -3.94 16.70 -2.22
N ARG A 230 -2.94 17.39 -1.67
CA ARG A 230 -2.02 18.28 -2.41
C ARG A 230 -0.57 17.79 -2.38
N SER A 231 -0.35 16.59 -1.86
CA SER A 231 0.98 16.01 -1.73
C SER A 231 1.56 15.71 -3.11
N ARG A 232 2.84 16.02 -3.26
CA ARG A 232 3.63 15.71 -4.44
C ARG A 232 5.09 15.56 -4.04
N ASP A 233 5.82 14.79 -4.83
CA ASP A 233 7.27 14.73 -4.71
C ASP A 233 7.87 16.09 -5.07
N SER A 234 8.96 16.47 -4.39
CA SER A 234 9.67 17.72 -4.65
C SER A 234 10.38 17.70 -5.99
N GLU A 235 10.94 16.54 -6.35
CA GLU A 235 11.71 16.36 -7.57
C GLU A 235 10.80 16.05 -8.77
N PRO A 236 11.14 16.54 -9.97
CA PRO A 236 10.47 16.14 -11.19
C PRO A 236 10.54 14.63 -11.40
N CYS A 237 9.42 14.02 -11.76
CA CYS A 237 9.39 12.61 -12.14
C CYS A 237 10.07 12.43 -13.51
N MET A 238 11.19 11.70 -13.54
CA MET A 238 12.00 11.47 -14.73
C MET A 238 12.01 9.99 -15.14
N THR A 239 12.11 9.72 -16.45
CA THR A 239 12.35 8.40 -17.03
C THR A 239 13.38 8.56 -18.13
N ASN A 240 14.49 7.82 -18.05
CA ASN A 240 15.58 7.88 -19.03
C ASN A 240 16.11 9.29 -19.30
N GLY A 241 16.21 10.13 -18.27
CA GLY A 241 16.73 11.51 -18.38
C GLY A 241 15.71 12.54 -18.89
N GLU A 242 14.47 12.15 -19.22
CA GLU A 242 13.40 13.05 -19.64
C GLU A 242 12.23 13.08 -18.65
N ARG A 243 11.38 14.11 -18.72
CA ARG A 243 10.16 14.16 -17.90
C ARG A 243 9.23 13.02 -18.27
N THR A 244 8.81 12.25 -17.26
CA THR A 244 7.92 11.11 -17.45
C THR A 244 6.56 11.57 -17.97
N VAL A 245 6.09 10.97 -19.07
CA VAL A 245 4.76 11.22 -19.62
C VAL A 245 3.69 10.50 -18.80
N SER A 246 2.59 11.19 -18.50
CA SER A 246 1.44 10.58 -17.82
C SER A 246 0.61 9.75 -18.79
N ARG A 247 0.13 8.60 -18.31
CA ARG A 247 -0.64 7.62 -19.09
C ARG A 247 -2.05 7.49 -18.54
N LEU A 248 -3.00 7.18 -19.42
CA LEU A 248 -4.36 6.86 -19.03
C LEU A 248 -4.36 5.58 -18.18
N LEU A 249 -5.06 5.61 -17.05
CA LEU A 249 -5.26 4.47 -16.18
C LEU A 249 -6.75 4.30 -15.89
N VAL A 250 -7.26 3.09 -16.07
CA VAL A 250 -8.59 2.71 -15.59
C VAL A 250 -8.43 2.28 -14.14
N ARG A 251 -9.20 2.88 -13.26
CA ARG A 251 -9.06 2.70 -11.82
C ARG A 251 -9.16 1.25 -11.36
N SER A 252 -10.06 0.47 -11.97
CA SER A 252 -10.30 -0.94 -11.66
C SER A 252 -9.49 -1.90 -12.53
N ALA A 253 -8.50 -1.42 -13.28
CA ALA A 253 -7.64 -2.30 -14.08
C ALA A 253 -6.64 -3.07 -13.22
N THR A 254 -6.30 -4.28 -13.64
CA THR A 254 -5.33 -5.15 -12.95
C THR A 254 -3.93 -4.55 -12.89
N ASN A 255 -3.60 -3.64 -13.81
CA ASN A 255 -2.33 -2.92 -13.84
C ASN A 255 -2.33 -1.61 -13.04
N ALA A 256 -3.39 -1.35 -12.28
CA ALA A 256 -3.51 -0.14 -11.46
C ALA A 256 -2.63 -0.20 -10.22
N TYR A 257 -2.32 -1.37 -9.67
CA TYR A 257 -1.53 -1.49 -8.45
C TYR A 257 -0.76 -2.83 -8.43
N PHE A 258 0.57 -2.74 -8.35
CA PHE A 258 1.44 -3.89 -8.10
C PHE A 258 2.18 -3.63 -6.81
N SER A 259 1.87 -4.40 -5.76
CA SER A 259 2.59 -4.34 -4.49
C SER A 259 4.05 -4.77 -4.68
N GLU A 260 4.99 -4.01 -4.12
CA GLU A 260 6.38 -4.46 -3.97
C GLU A 260 6.58 -5.00 -2.56
N THR A 261 6.74 -6.31 -2.46
CA THR A 261 6.95 -7.00 -1.18
C THR A 261 8.30 -7.68 -1.14
N ILE A 262 8.95 -7.62 0.02
CA ILE A 262 10.14 -8.40 0.34
C ILE A 262 9.76 -9.42 1.39
N SER A 263 10.27 -10.64 1.27
CA SER A 263 9.98 -11.69 2.23
C SER A 263 11.20 -12.53 2.60
N VAL A 264 11.15 -13.04 3.83
CA VAL A 264 12.09 -14.03 4.34
C VAL A 264 11.32 -15.14 5.04
N ILE A 265 11.88 -16.34 4.99
CA ILE A 265 11.43 -17.45 5.83
C ILE A 265 11.98 -17.21 7.22
N SER A 266 11.10 -17.11 8.22
CA SER A 266 11.52 -16.96 9.61
C SER A 266 12.16 -18.26 10.07
N LEU A 267 13.41 -18.15 10.49
CA LEU A 267 14.17 -19.27 11.02
C LEU A 267 13.98 -19.31 12.53
N PRO A 268 14.00 -20.49 13.16
CA PRO A 268 14.07 -20.59 14.61
C PRO A 268 15.38 -19.95 15.10
N GLU A 269 15.32 -18.71 15.56
CA GLU A 269 16.33 -18.16 16.47
C GLU A 269 16.04 -18.69 17.88
N GLU A 270 17.05 -18.69 18.77
CA GLU A 270 16.87 -19.04 20.17
C GLU A 270 15.71 -18.23 20.77
N ALA A 271 14.59 -18.93 21.05
CA ALA A 271 13.42 -18.32 21.65
C ALA A 271 13.82 -17.67 22.98
N GLY A 272 13.69 -16.35 23.08
CA GLY A 272 14.09 -15.59 24.27
C GLY A 272 15.35 -14.74 24.11
N SER A 273 15.94 -14.68 22.90
CA SER A 273 17.07 -13.78 22.62
C SER A 273 16.77 -12.34 23.05
N LEU A 274 17.81 -11.65 23.56
CA LEU A 274 17.70 -10.26 23.99
C LEU A 274 17.12 -9.37 22.88
N ALA A 275 17.55 -9.58 21.64
CA ALA A 275 17.10 -8.81 20.48
C ALA A 275 15.60 -8.95 20.19
N LYS A 276 15.03 -10.15 20.39
CA LYS A 276 13.59 -10.39 20.28
C LYS A 276 12.82 -9.62 21.35
N ARG A 277 13.24 -9.73 22.62
CA ARG A 277 12.63 -9.02 23.76
C ARG A 277 12.65 -7.50 23.57
N VAL A 278 13.78 -6.96 23.08
CA VAL A 278 13.93 -5.53 22.75
C VAL A 278 12.94 -5.09 21.66
N THR A 279 12.68 -5.93 20.67
CA THR A 279 11.76 -5.58 19.57
C THR A 279 10.29 -5.65 19.98
N GLU A 280 9.91 -6.62 20.81
CA GLU A 280 8.55 -6.75 21.35
C GLU A 280 8.15 -5.55 22.23
N LEU A 281 9.10 -4.98 22.97
CA LEU A 281 8.89 -3.85 23.88
C LEU A 281 9.38 -2.51 23.31
N LYS A 282 9.54 -2.43 21.98
CA LYS A 282 10.10 -1.25 21.29
C LYS A 282 9.40 0.06 21.65
N ASP A 283 8.07 0.07 21.76
CA ASP A 283 7.31 1.27 22.10
C ASP A 283 7.60 1.78 23.51
N GLU A 284 7.84 0.88 24.46
CA GLU A 284 8.21 1.23 25.83
C GLU A 284 9.67 1.67 25.95
N LEU A 285 10.53 1.17 25.06
CA LEU A 285 11.95 1.54 24.96
C LEU A 285 12.18 2.82 24.14
N ALA A 286 11.15 3.36 23.49
CA ALA A 286 11.27 4.52 22.61
C ALA A 286 11.75 5.78 23.34
N GLY A 287 11.40 5.94 24.63
CA GLY A 287 11.77 7.10 25.44
C GLY A 287 13.18 7.07 26.04
N ILE A 288 13.95 5.99 25.82
CA ILE A 288 15.33 5.88 26.33
C ILE A 288 16.28 6.48 25.28
N GLU A 289 16.86 7.64 25.54
CA GLU A 289 17.70 8.36 24.57
C GLU A 289 19.20 8.27 24.87
N ALA A 290 19.59 7.92 26.10
CA ALA A 290 20.97 7.66 26.48
C ALA A 290 21.13 6.38 27.31
N GLU A 291 22.34 5.81 27.30
CA GLU A 291 22.70 4.63 28.11
C GLU A 291 22.42 4.86 29.61
N GLY A 292 22.68 6.07 30.10
CA GLY A 292 22.42 6.45 31.50
C GLY A 292 20.95 6.36 31.91
N ASP A 293 20.02 6.43 30.96
CA ASP A 293 18.58 6.40 31.22
C ASP A 293 18.05 4.97 31.39
N VAL A 294 18.81 3.96 30.94
CA VAL A 294 18.38 2.54 30.96
C VAL A 294 18.08 2.07 32.38
N SER A 295 18.97 2.37 33.32
CA SER A 295 18.81 1.99 34.74
C SER A 295 17.57 2.64 35.36
N ALA A 296 17.30 3.90 35.03
CA ALA A 296 16.11 4.61 35.49
C ALA A 296 14.84 4.01 34.86
N ALA A 297 14.85 3.74 33.55
CA ALA A 297 13.73 3.14 32.83
C ALA A 297 13.36 1.75 33.40
N LEU A 298 14.34 0.88 33.68
CA LEU A 298 14.12 -0.41 34.33
C LEU A 298 13.57 -0.29 35.75
N LYS A 299 13.92 0.78 36.48
CA LYS A 299 13.42 1.02 37.84
C LYS A 299 11.97 1.49 37.85
N PHE A 300 11.60 2.38 36.92
CA PHE A 300 10.29 3.03 36.92
C PHE A 300 9.25 2.35 36.02
N ASN A 301 9.65 1.45 35.12
CA ASN A 301 8.73 0.68 34.28
C ASN A 301 8.74 -0.82 34.67
N PRO A 302 7.71 -1.31 35.39
CA PRO A 302 7.62 -2.71 35.82
C PRO A 302 7.66 -3.72 34.67
N ARG A 303 7.18 -3.35 33.48
CA ARG A 303 7.16 -4.23 32.31
C ARG A 303 8.56 -4.44 31.74
N LEU A 304 9.34 -3.36 31.61
CA LEU A 304 10.74 -3.43 31.21
C LEU A 304 11.57 -4.18 32.26
N LYS A 305 11.31 -3.91 33.56
CA LYS A 305 11.98 -4.62 34.66
C LYS A 305 11.79 -6.14 34.55
N ASN A 306 10.56 -6.59 34.36
CA ASN A 306 10.27 -8.03 34.28
C ASN A 306 10.88 -8.67 33.03
N ALA A 307 10.95 -7.93 31.93
CA ALA A 307 11.46 -8.44 30.66
C ALA A 307 12.99 -8.48 30.56
N PHE A 308 13.71 -7.64 31.33
CA PHE A 308 15.16 -7.49 31.23
C PHE A 308 15.88 -7.57 32.58
N ALA A 309 15.27 -8.20 33.59
CA ALA A 309 15.84 -8.32 34.94
C ALA A 309 17.20 -9.05 34.96
N ASP A 310 17.41 -9.93 33.99
CA ASP A 310 18.57 -10.79 33.78
C ASP A 310 19.65 -10.18 32.88
N VAL A 311 19.44 -8.95 32.37
CA VAL A 311 20.30 -8.35 31.33
C VAL A 311 21.05 -7.15 31.89
N ASP A 312 22.34 -7.05 31.57
CA ASP A 312 23.16 -5.90 31.94
C ASP A 312 22.68 -4.61 31.22
N PRO A 313 22.58 -3.45 31.91
CA PRO A 313 22.12 -2.21 31.29
C PRO A 313 22.91 -1.76 30.06
N ALA A 314 24.23 -1.96 30.03
CA ALA A 314 25.06 -1.59 28.88
C ALA A 314 24.86 -2.56 27.70
N GLU A 315 24.62 -3.84 27.98
CA GLU A 315 24.22 -4.82 26.97
C GLU A 315 22.84 -4.53 26.38
N LEU A 316 21.87 -4.18 27.23
CA LEU A 316 20.53 -3.76 26.79
C LEU A 316 20.60 -2.49 25.93
N TRP A 317 21.44 -1.51 26.30
CA TRP A 317 21.65 -0.30 25.50
C TRP A 317 22.20 -0.63 24.10
N ARG A 318 23.24 -1.47 24.01
CA ARG A 318 23.80 -1.91 22.72
C ARG A 318 22.76 -2.62 21.86
N ALA A 319 21.90 -3.46 22.46
CA ALA A 319 20.82 -4.13 21.74
C ALA A 319 19.75 -3.14 21.24
N ILE A 320 19.42 -2.12 22.02
CA ILE A 320 18.51 -1.02 21.61
C ILE A 320 19.12 -0.23 20.44
N GLU A 321 20.41 0.11 20.51
CA GLU A 321 21.10 0.83 19.43
C GLU A 321 21.20 -0.01 18.14
N ALA A 322 21.52 -1.30 18.26
CA ALA A 322 21.50 -2.23 17.12
C ALA A 322 20.10 -2.30 16.48
N GLN A 323 19.05 -2.38 17.29
CA GLN A 323 17.65 -2.33 16.83
C GLN A 323 17.33 -1.00 16.12
N ARG A 324 17.93 0.12 16.55
CA ARG A 324 17.77 1.47 15.96
C ARG A 324 18.63 1.71 14.71
N GLY A 325 19.53 0.81 14.35
CA GLY A 325 20.37 0.90 13.16
C GLY A 325 21.87 1.10 13.41
N GLY A 326 22.39 0.73 14.59
CA GLY A 326 23.82 0.69 14.87
C GLY A 326 24.61 -0.13 13.84
N SER A 327 25.76 0.40 13.41
CA SER A 327 26.58 -0.11 12.32
C SER A 327 27.26 -1.45 12.63
N GLY A 328 27.19 -2.40 11.69
CA GLY A 328 28.24 -3.41 11.52
C GLY A 328 27.77 -4.86 11.62
N SER A 329 27.43 -5.44 10.47
CA SER A 329 27.79 -6.82 10.12
C SER A 329 27.64 -6.98 8.61
N GLU A 330 28.62 -7.62 7.99
CA GLU A 330 28.57 -8.00 6.57
C GLU A 330 27.35 -8.87 6.28
N VAL A 331 26.76 -8.63 5.11
CA VAL A 331 25.44 -9.08 4.71
C VAL A 331 25.52 -10.50 4.16
N SER A 332 24.99 -11.47 4.88
CA SER A 332 24.51 -12.70 4.25
C SER A 332 23.20 -12.37 3.52
N GLN A 333 23.07 -12.80 2.25
CA GLN A 333 21.78 -12.70 1.57
C GLN A 333 20.81 -13.66 2.27
N PRO A 334 19.64 -13.22 2.76
CA PRO A 334 18.74 -14.11 3.50
C PRO A 334 18.34 -15.36 2.71
N LYS A 335 18.28 -15.26 1.37
CA LYS A 335 18.03 -16.40 0.48
C LYS A 335 19.13 -17.47 0.50
N ASP A 336 20.39 -17.09 0.67
CA ASP A 336 21.48 -18.06 0.80
C ASP A 336 21.39 -18.79 2.13
N GLU A 337 21.00 -18.11 3.21
CA GLU A 337 20.81 -18.74 4.52
C GLU A 337 19.60 -19.67 4.54
N GLU A 338 18.47 -19.22 3.97
CA GLU A 338 17.28 -20.05 3.78
C GLU A 338 17.65 -21.32 3.00
N LEU A 339 18.40 -21.19 1.91
CA LEU A 339 18.85 -22.32 1.11
C LEU A 339 19.80 -23.24 1.89
N ARG A 340 20.78 -22.68 2.61
CA ARG A 340 21.71 -23.45 3.45
C ARG A 340 20.95 -24.26 4.49
N LEU A 341 19.93 -23.69 5.11
CA LEU A 341 19.08 -24.38 6.06
C LEU A 341 18.29 -25.52 5.40
N LEU A 342 17.66 -25.26 4.25
CA LEU A 342 16.91 -26.27 3.51
C LEU A 342 17.78 -27.40 2.95
N ILE A 343 19.11 -27.20 2.83
CA ILE A 343 20.10 -28.20 2.41
C ILE A 343 20.83 -28.84 3.61
N GLY A 344 20.89 -28.17 4.76
CA GLY A 344 21.59 -28.60 5.98
C GLY A 344 20.89 -29.71 6.77
N SER A 345 21.43 -30.04 7.95
CA SER A 345 20.77 -30.98 8.89
C SER A 345 19.51 -30.36 9.48
N MET A 346 18.54 -31.19 9.85
CA MET A 346 17.27 -30.77 10.47
C MET A 346 17.27 -30.95 11.99
N ASP A 347 18.32 -31.55 12.58
CA ASP A 347 18.36 -31.98 13.99
C ASP A 347 18.14 -30.82 14.98
N ASP A 348 18.68 -29.63 14.69
CA ASP A 348 18.60 -28.45 15.56
C ASP A 348 17.60 -27.39 15.07
N VAL A 349 16.96 -27.62 13.92
CA VAL A 349 16.16 -26.61 13.21
C VAL A 349 14.68 -26.98 13.14
N SER A 350 14.36 -28.27 13.00
CA SER A 350 12.96 -28.70 12.94
C SER A 350 12.44 -29.04 14.33
N SER A 351 11.29 -28.46 14.69
CA SER A 351 10.59 -28.79 15.93
C SER A 351 9.12 -29.08 15.67
N THR A 352 8.59 -30.14 16.30
CA THR A 352 7.16 -30.52 16.25
C THR A 352 6.32 -29.81 17.32
N ALA A 353 6.93 -28.94 18.14
CA ALA A 353 6.21 -28.17 19.14
C ALA A 353 5.13 -27.28 18.49
N GLU A 354 4.03 -27.03 19.18
CA GLU A 354 2.90 -26.25 18.63
C GLU A 354 3.30 -24.80 18.29
N ASP A 355 4.23 -24.23 19.05
CA ASP A 355 4.79 -22.89 18.89
C ASP A 355 6.00 -22.83 17.95
N SER A 356 6.43 -23.97 17.39
CA SER A 356 7.51 -24.02 16.42
C SER A 356 7.15 -23.26 15.15
N LEU A 357 8.07 -22.41 14.69
CA LEU A 357 7.95 -21.65 13.45
C LEU A 357 8.34 -22.49 12.21
N PHE A 358 9.00 -23.63 12.43
CA PHE A 358 9.53 -24.48 11.37
C PHE A 358 9.45 -25.97 11.75
N GLU A 359 8.78 -26.76 10.90
CA GLU A 359 8.73 -28.21 11.03
C GLU A 359 9.01 -28.83 9.66
N ALA A 360 10.08 -29.61 9.57
CA ALA A 360 10.44 -30.32 8.36
C ALA A 360 11.01 -31.71 8.65
N VAL A 361 10.65 -32.68 7.83
CA VAL A 361 11.10 -34.07 7.98
C VAL A 361 11.71 -34.54 6.67
N VAL A 362 12.88 -35.17 6.75
CA VAL A 362 13.46 -35.85 5.59
C VAL A 362 12.58 -37.04 5.27
N LEU A 363 11.99 -37.05 4.08
CA LEU A 363 11.15 -38.17 3.66
C LEU A 363 12.03 -39.37 3.32
N PRO A 364 11.85 -40.51 3.99
CA PRO A 364 12.55 -41.73 3.61
C PRO A 364 12.02 -42.20 2.25
N THR A 365 12.92 -42.33 1.29
CA THR A 365 12.60 -42.91 -0.02
C THR A 365 12.76 -44.42 0.06
N ASN A 366 11.64 -45.13 0.24
CA ASN A 366 11.62 -46.58 0.24
C ASN A 366 11.68 -47.10 -1.20
N ASN A 367 12.75 -47.82 -1.53
CA ASN A 367 12.99 -48.41 -2.86
C ASN A 367 12.91 -47.43 -4.05
N PRO A 368 13.75 -46.37 -4.09
CA PRO A 368 13.74 -45.39 -5.16
C PRO A 368 14.17 -46.03 -6.49
N GLN A 369 13.53 -45.60 -7.58
CA GLN A 369 13.95 -45.98 -8.94
C GLN A 369 15.40 -45.52 -9.20
N PRO A 370 16.20 -46.22 -10.03
CA PRO A 370 17.61 -45.87 -10.25
C PRO A 370 17.87 -44.42 -10.69
N TRP A 371 16.98 -43.86 -11.52
CA TRP A 371 17.05 -42.47 -11.94
C TRP A 371 16.88 -41.49 -10.78
N PHE A 372 16.05 -41.83 -9.79
CA PHE A 372 15.73 -40.97 -8.66
C PHE A 372 16.95 -40.80 -7.77
N SER A 373 17.62 -41.90 -7.41
CA SER A 373 18.84 -41.86 -6.59
C SER A 373 20.01 -41.15 -7.29
N THR A 374 20.00 -41.12 -8.63
CA THR A 374 21.01 -40.41 -9.44
C THR A 374 20.74 -38.91 -9.48
N ALA A 375 19.47 -38.49 -9.57
CA ALA A 375 19.10 -37.10 -9.78
C ALA A 375 18.75 -36.33 -8.48
N ILE A 376 18.24 -37.02 -7.46
CA ILE A 376 17.66 -36.41 -6.25
C ILE A 376 18.37 -36.97 -5.01
N LYS A 377 19.21 -36.15 -4.39
CA LYS A 377 19.97 -36.53 -3.19
C LYS A 377 19.09 -36.65 -1.94
N ARG A 378 18.04 -35.83 -1.83
CA ARG A 378 17.19 -35.73 -0.64
C ARG A 378 15.83 -35.13 -0.98
N VAL A 379 14.78 -35.61 -0.30
CA VAL A 379 13.46 -34.98 -0.28
C VAL A 379 13.16 -34.51 1.14
N LEU A 380 12.86 -33.23 1.28
CA LEU A 380 12.48 -32.62 2.55
C LEU A 380 11.00 -32.24 2.50
N LEU A 381 10.20 -32.80 3.39
CA LEU A 381 8.80 -32.41 3.58
C LEU A 381 8.74 -31.31 4.63
N VAL A 382 8.47 -30.07 4.20
CA VAL A 382 8.19 -28.95 5.10
C VAL A 382 6.71 -28.98 5.47
N LYS A 383 6.41 -29.30 6.72
CA LYS A 383 5.03 -29.33 7.25
C LYS A 383 4.58 -27.97 7.75
N ARG A 384 5.51 -27.19 8.31
CA ARG A 384 5.25 -25.84 8.82
C ARG A 384 6.41 -24.92 8.49
N LEU A 385 6.06 -23.73 8.02
CA LEU A 385 6.99 -22.68 7.65
C LEU A 385 6.32 -21.34 7.95
N GLN A 386 7.02 -20.47 8.68
CA GLN A 386 6.60 -19.08 8.80
C GLN A 386 7.34 -18.23 7.77
N GLU A 387 6.59 -17.48 6.97
CA GLU A 387 7.12 -16.44 6.10
C GLU A 387 6.73 -15.07 6.67
N VAL A 388 7.69 -14.15 6.74
CA VAL A 388 7.46 -12.75 7.11
C VAL A 388 7.61 -11.91 5.86
N GLN A 389 6.58 -11.11 5.56
CA GLN A 389 6.53 -10.24 4.39
C GLN A 389 6.41 -8.78 4.79
N ALA A 390 7.12 -7.91 4.10
CA ALA A 390 7.03 -6.46 4.24
C ALA A 390 6.66 -5.82 2.90
N LEU A 391 5.63 -4.99 2.90
CA LEU A 391 5.30 -4.09 1.78
C LEU A 391 6.24 -2.89 1.81
N VAL A 392 7.09 -2.75 0.80
CA VAL A 392 8.11 -1.69 0.73
C VAL A 392 7.76 -0.60 -0.28
N GLY A 393 6.84 -0.88 -1.20
CA GLY A 393 6.46 0.05 -2.25
C GLY A 393 5.35 -0.50 -3.13
N PHE A 394 5.12 0.17 -4.25
CA PHE A 394 4.22 -0.30 -5.29
C PHE A 394 4.55 0.39 -6.61
N THR A 395 4.15 -0.23 -7.72
CA THR A 395 4.19 0.38 -9.05
C THR A 395 2.83 0.37 -9.72
N ARG A 396 2.75 1.03 -10.88
CA ARG A 396 1.60 0.99 -11.78
C ARG A 396 2.09 0.68 -13.19
N PHE A 397 1.21 0.13 -14.02
CA PHE A 397 1.46 -0.33 -15.39
C PHE A 397 2.39 -1.53 -15.52
N THR A 398 3.52 -1.56 -14.81
CA THR A 398 4.53 -2.60 -14.89
C THR A 398 4.92 -3.06 -13.50
N ALA A 399 4.76 -4.35 -13.22
CA ALA A 399 5.28 -4.96 -11.99
C ALA A 399 6.81 -4.94 -12.01
N ARG A 400 7.44 -4.69 -10.85
CA ARG A 400 8.86 -4.98 -10.65
C ARG A 400 9.07 -6.45 -10.37
N THR A 401 10.20 -6.97 -10.81
CA THR A 401 10.60 -8.36 -10.56
C THR A 401 11.62 -8.39 -9.44
N SER A 402 11.51 -9.34 -8.52
CA SER A 402 12.52 -9.50 -7.48
C SER A 402 13.81 -10.11 -8.07
N SER A 403 14.95 -9.56 -7.66
CA SER A 403 16.27 -10.18 -7.83
C SER A 403 16.34 -11.52 -7.11
N LEU A 404 17.33 -12.35 -7.47
CA LEU A 404 17.67 -13.57 -6.73
C LEU A 404 17.94 -13.31 -5.23
N GLY A 405 18.40 -12.10 -4.87
CA GLY A 405 18.62 -11.69 -3.48
C GLY A 405 17.37 -11.19 -2.75
N GLY A 406 16.19 -11.25 -3.39
CA GLY A 406 14.91 -10.80 -2.82
C GLY A 406 14.67 -9.29 -2.86
N LEU A 407 15.62 -8.50 -3.37
CA LEU A 407 15.44 -7.05 -3.59
C LEU A 407 14.64 -6.80 -4.87
N PRO A 408 13.70 -5.85 -4.91
CA PRO A 408 13.00 -5.48 -6.15
C PRO A 408 13.98 -4.87 -7.17
N ILE A 409 13.89 -5.30 -8.43
CA ILE A 409 14.62 -4.77 -9.60
C ILE A 409 13.66 -3.96 -10.48
#